data_AF-G7IG95-F1
#
_entry.id   AF-G7IG95-F1
#
_cell.length_a   1.000
_cell.length_b   1.000
_cell.length_c   1.000
_cell.angle_alpha   90.00
_cell.angle_beta   90.00
_cell.angle_gamma   90.00
#
_symmetry.space_group_name_H-M   'P 1'
#
loop_
_entity.id
_entity.type
_entity.pdbx_description
1 polymer ?
#
loop_
_entity_poly.entity_id
_entity_poly.type
_entity_poly.pdbx_seq_one_letter_code
_entity_poly.pdbx_strand_id
1 'polypeptide(L)'
;MDSYNTKTTREKNWKHSLLYLTFIISILHLTHQTNFSRKLLIGNQTVRIKKTPQLPLRFRSDGTFKILQVADMHFGNGITKCRDVLASEFEFCSDLNTTLFLKRVIQDETPDFIAFTGDNIFGPSSHDAAESMFKAFGPAMESGLPWAAILGNHDQESTLNREELMSLISLMDYSVSQINPSADSLTNSAKGHKMSKIDGFGNYNLRVYGAPGSMMANSSVLNLFFLDSGDRVVYQGIRTYDWIKDSQLHWLRHVSQEPQAQEQDPLHSTDHVTSPITPPALAFFHIPIPEVRQLFYKQIVGQFQEGVACSRVNSAVLQTFVSMGDVKAVFIGHDHTNDFCGNLDGIWFCYGGGFGYHGYGKAGWPRRARIILAELQKGKESWTSVQKIMTWKRLDDEKMSKIDEQILWDHLHSR
;
A
#
# COMPACT_ATOMS: atom_id res chain seq x y z
N MET A 1 -43.74 83.12 18.84
CA MET A 1 -44.58 81.98 18.40
C MET A 1 -43.87 81.46 17.17
N ASP A 2 -42.80 80.69 17.40
CA ASP A 2 -41.74 80.51 16.41
C ASP A 2 -41.93 79.18 15.69
N SER A 3 -42.30 79.30 14.42
CA SER A 3 -42.30 78.23 13.42
C SER A 3 -40.85 77.94 13.02
N TYR A 4 -40.22 76.96 13.67
CA TYR A 4 -38.89 76.46 13.31
C TYR A 4 -38.98 75.31 12.29
N ASN A 5 -38.85 75.70 11.02
CA ASN A 5 -37.91 75.15 10.04
C ASN A 5 -37.74 73.61 9.95
N THR A 6 -38.68 72.92 9.32
CA THR A 6 -38.56 71.51 8.87
C THR A 6 -38.04 71.40 7.43
N LYS A 7 -36.83 71.90 7.15
CA LYS A 7 -36.15 71.65 5.86
C LYS A 7 -34.63 71.61 6.03
N THR A 8 -34.07 70.58 6.66
CA THR A 8 -32.60 70.32 6.55
C THR A 8 -32.15 68.89 6.88
N THR A 9 -33.03 67.96 7.24
CA THR A 9 -32.63 66.58 7.60
C THR A 9 -32.79 65.55 6.47
N ARG A 10 -33.46 65.89 5.36
CA ARG A 10 -33.73 64.93 4.26
C ARG A 10 -32.62 64.85 3.20
N GLU A 11 -31.82 65.91 3.01
CA GLU A 11 -30.78 65.96 1.97
C GLU A 11 -29.46 65.27 2.36
N LYS A 12 -29.17 65.11 3.66
CA LYS A 12 -27.93 64.44 4.11
C LYS A 12 -28.00 62.91 4.04
N ASN A 13 -29.17 62.30 4.13
CA ASN A 13 -29.31 60.84 4.20
C ASN A 13 -29.09 60.13 2.86
N TRP A 14 -29.52 60.72 1.73
CA TRP A 14 -29.36 60.05 0.44
C TRP A 14 -27.89 59.90 0.02
N LYS A 15 -27.03 60.89 0.32
CA LYS A 15 -25.59 60.78 0.01
C LYS A 15 -24.93 59.63 0.77
N HIS A 16 -25.29 59.41 2.03
CA HIS A 16 -24.79 58.30 2.84
C HIS A 16 -25.38 56.96 2.35
N SER A 17 -26.66 56.91 1.98
CA SER A 17 -27.26 55.73 1.37
C SER A 17 -26.65 55.38 0.01
N LEU A 18 -26.27 56.37 -0.79
CA LEU A 18 -25.63 56.16 -2.09
C LEU A 18 -24.19 55.66 -1.93
N LEU A 19 -23.44 56.21 -0.97
CA LEU A 19 -22.10 55.73 -0.61
C LEU A 19 -22.14 54.31 -0.03
N TYR A 20 -23.13 54.01 0.80
CA TYR A 20 -23.32 52.66 1.33
C TYR A 20 -23.72 51.66 0.25
N LEU A 21 -24.60 52.04 -0.67
CA LEU A 21 -25.00 51.21 -1.80
C LEU A 21 -23.84 50.95 -2.76
N THR A 22 -23.04 51.98 -3.07
CA THR A 22 -21.84 51.83 -3.92
C THR A 22 -20.76 50.98 -3.25
N PHE A 23 -20.60 51.08 -1.93
CA PHE A 23 -19.72 50.20 -1.15
C PHE A 23 -20.18 48.73 -1.20
N ILE A 24 -21.47 48.47 -1.01
CA ILE A 24 -22.04 47.12 -1.13
C ILE A 24 -21.85 46.57 -2.56
N ILE A 25 -22.14 47.37 -3.58
CA ILE A 25 -21.97 46.95 -4.98
C ILE A 25 -20.48 46.68 -5.27
N SER A 26 -19.57 47.48 -4.72
CA SER A 26 -18.12 47.26 -4.88
C SER A 26 -17.66 45.97 -4.21
N ILE A 27 -18.16 45.66 -3.00
CA ILE A 27 -17.89 44.37 -2.33
C ILE A 27 -18.45 43.22 -3.15
N LEU A 28 -19.70 43.31 -3.63
CA LEU A 28 -20.33 42.28 -4.46
C LEU A 28 -19.58 42.08 -5.79
N HIS A 29 -19.09 43.17 -6.39
CA HIS A 29 -18.30 43.08 -7.61
C HIS A 29 -16.91 42.49 -7.35
N LEU A 30 -16.28 42.83 -6.22
CA LEU A 30 -14.99 42.28 -5.83
C LEU A 30 -15.11 40.78 -5.47
N THR A 31 -16.14 40.35 -4.75
CA THR A 31 -16.39 38.91 -4.46
C THR A 31 -16.73 38.13 -5.73
N HIS A 32 -17.44 38.74 -6.67
CA HIS A 32 -17.71 38.15 -7.99
C HIS A 32 -16.45 38.07 -8.87
N GLN A 33 -15.61 39.11 -8.92
CA GLN A 33 -14.37 39.13 -9.70
C GLN A 33 -13.26 38.25 -9.10
N THR A 34 -13.18 38.12 -7.77
CA THR A 34 -12.13 37.33 -7.08
C THR A 34 -12.31 35.81 -7.16
N ASN A 35 -13.14 35.30 -8.07
CA ASN A 35 -13.48 33.87 -8.20
C ASN A 35 -14.08 33.23 -6.93
N PHE A 36 -14.43 34.02 -5.90
CA PHE A 36 -15.00 33.50 -4.66
C PHE A 36 -16.36 32.83 -4.92
N SER A 37 -17.18 33.45 -5.77
CA SER A 37 -18.46 32.87 -6.21
C SER A 37 -18.30 31.58 -7.03
N ARG A 38 -17.21 31.43 -7.80
CA ARG A 38 -16.91 30.17 -8.52
C ARG A 38 -16.51 29.03 -7.57
N LYS A 39 -15.92 29.36 -6.41
CA LYS A 39 -15.62 28.37 -5.36
C LYS A 39 -16.86 27.96 -4.54
N LEU A 40 -17.92 28.77 -4.55
CA LEU A 40 -19.20 28.51 -3.86
C LEU A 40 -20.26 27.84 -4.74
N LEU A 41 -20.08 27.81 -6.06
CA LEU A 41 -20.98 27.12 -7.00
C LEU A 41 -20.70 25.61 -6.99
N ILE A 42 -21.41 24.90 -6.12
CA ILE A 42 -21.59 23.44 -6.24
C ILE A 42 -22.36 23.20 -7.54
N GLY A 43 -21.67 22.76 -8.59
CA GLY A 43 -22.33 22.49 -9.88
C GLY A 43 -21.42 22.45 -11.09
N ASN A 44 -20.14 22.84 -10.97
CA ASN A 44 -19.19 22.78 -12.07
C ASN A 44 -17.87 22.07 -11.70
N GLN A 45 -17.91 21.18 -10.70
CA GLN A 45 -16.79 20.29 -10.47
C GLN A 45 -16.71 19.33 -11.66
N THR A 46 -15.65 19.45 -12.46
CA THR A 46 -15.31 18.45 -13.47
C THR A 46 -15.23 17.11 -12.75
N VAL A 47 -16.09 16.15 -13.15
CA VAL A 47 -16.03 14.79 -12.63
C VAL A 47 -14.64 14.26 -12.90
N ARG A 48 -13.83 14.13 -11.84
CA ARG A 48 -12.49 13.53 -11.95
C ARG A 48 -12.69 12.02 -12.02
N ILE A 49 -12.55 11.47 -13.22
CA ILE A 49 -12.53 10.02 -13.41
C ILE A 49 -11.19 9.51 -12.88
N LYS A 50 -11.23 8.50 -12.00
CA LYS A 50 -10.04 7.79 -11.51
C LYS A 50 -9.23 7.27 -12.70
N LYS A 51 -7.94 7.61 -12.77
CA LYS A 51 -7.03 7.01 -13.76
C LYS A 51 -6.74 5.57 -13.36
N THR A 52 -6.83 4.65 -14.32
CA THR A 52 -6.57 3.22 -14.09
C THR A 52 -5.24 2.82 -14.71
N PRO A 53 -4.48 1.89 -14.09
CA PRO A 53 -3.27 1.37 -14.69
C PRO A 53 -3.61 0.38 -15.80
N GLN A 54 -2.59 -0.03 -16.56
CA GLN A 54 -2.75 -1.14 -17.50
C GLN A 54 -2.97 -2.42 -16.71
N LEU A 55 -4.13 -3.06 -16.92
CA LEU A 55 -4.53 -4.30 -16.28
C LEU A 55 -4.76 -5.40 -17.33
N PRO A 56 -4.65 -6.69 -16.95
CA PRO A 56 -4.26 -7.18 -15.61
C PRO A 56 -2.76 -6.96 -15.33
N LEU A 57 -2.38 -7.02 -14.05
CA LEU A 57 -0.97 -7.15 -13.68
C LEU A 57 -0.39 -8.37 -14.39
N ARG A 58 0.79 -8.24 -14.99
CA ARG A 58 1.41 -9.34 -15.73
C ARG A 58 2.92 -9.25 -15.77
N PHE A 59 3.54 -10.39 -15.98
CA PHE A 59 4.96 -10.47 -16.32
C PHE A 59 5.23 -9.74 -17.62
N ARG A 60 6.41 -9.14 -17.72
CA ARG A 60 6.92 -8.50 -18.94
C ARG A 60 7.29 -9.57 -19.99
N SER A 61 7.53 -9.12 -21.22
CA SER A 61 7.95 -9.99 -22.34
C SER A 61 9.28 -10.70 -22.08
N ASP A 62 10.14 -10.14 -21.23
CA ASP A 62 11.41 -10.74 -20.79
C ASP A 62 11.22 -11.83 -19.70
N GLY A 63 9.98 -12.11 -19.29
CA GLY A 63 9.65 -13.12 -18.29
C GLY A 63 9.79 -12.65 -16.84
N THR A 64 9.95 -11.35 -16.59
CA THR A 64 10.12 -10.80 -15.23
C THR A 64 8.91 -10.01 -14.74
N PHE A 65 8.71 -10.00 -13.42
CA PHE A 65 7.77 -9.11 -12.74
C PHE A 65 8.45 -8.54 -11.49
N LYS A 66 8.65 -7.22 -11.45
CA LYS A 66 9.38 -6.53 -10.38
C LYS A 66 8.43 -5.73 -9.50
N ILE A 67 8.51 -5.96 -8.19
CA ILE A 67 7.75 -5.25 -7.16
C ILE A 67 8.69 -4.40 -6.32
N LEU A 68 8.36 -3.12 -6.16
CA LEU A 68 8.95 -2.24 -5.15
C LEU A 68 8.10 -2.31 -3.87
N GLN A 69 8.67 -2.81 -2.78
CA GLN A 69 8.07 -2.73 -1.45
C GLN A 69 8.51 -1.42 -0.77
N VAL A 70 7.53 -0.66 -0.29
CA VAL A 70 7.70 0.56 0.50
C VAL A 70 7.05 0.35 1.86
N ALA A 71 7.83 0.36 2.94
CA ALA A 71 7.35 0.09 4.29
C ALA A 71 7.61 1.29 5.21
N ASP A 72 6.64 1.66 6.05
CA ASP A 72 6.88 2.60 7.15
C ASP A 72 7.33 3.99 6.67
N MET A 73 6.56 4.59 5.76
CA MET A 73 6.82 5.96 5.32
C MET A 73 6.58 6.98 6.42
N HIS A 74 5.58 6.73 7.29
CA HIS A 74 5.18 7.64 8.36
C HIS A 74 4.97 9.07 7.84
N PHE A 75 4.46 9.22 6.62
CA PHE A 75 4.40 10.52 5.98
C PHE A 75 3.49 11.45 6.78
N GLY A 76 3.97 12.65 7.10
CA GLY A 76 3.18 13.66 7.77
C GLY A 76 2.41 14.50 6.76
N ASN A 77 2.93 15.69 6.49
CA ASN A 77 2.27 16.70 5.65
C ASN A 77 3.22 17.32 4.59
N GLY A 78 4.42 16.79 4.45
CA GLY A 78 5.46 17.29 3.55
C GLY A 78 6.51 18.17 4.24
N ILE A 79 6.18 18.81 5.36
CA ILE A 79 7.11 19.69 6.09
C ILE A 79 7.43 19.17 7.49
N THR A 80 6.98 17.96 7.84
CA THR A 80 7.33 17.38 9.13
C THR A 80 8.81 17.04 9.17
N LYS A 81 9.42 17.26 10.34
CA LYS A 81 10.85 17.06 10.52
C LYS A 81 11.18 15.58 10.49
N CYS A 82 12.35 15.27 9.94
CA CYS A 82 12.88 13.93 10.01
C CYS A 82 13.21 13.49 11.43
N ARG A 83 13.27 12.18 11.62
CA ARG A 83 13.63 11.51 12.85
C ARG A 83 14.83 10.59 12.63
N ASP A 84 15.70 10.52 13.63
CA ASP A 84 16.86 9.62 13.67
C ASP A 84 17.79 9.75 12.44
N VAL A 85 18.03 10.99 12.01
CA VAL A 85 19.01 11.39 10.99
C VAL A 85 20.28 11.94 11.63
N LEU A 86 21.36 12.15 10.87
CA LEU A 86 22.56 12.80 11.39
C LEU A 86 22.24 14.23 11.83
N ALA A 87 22.96 14.73 12.85
CA ALA A 87 22.76 16.09 13.34
C ALA A 87 22.94 17.15 12.24
N SER A 88 23.83 16.90 11.28
CA SER A 88 24.05 17.75 10.11
C SER A 88 22.88 17.78 9.14
N GLU A 89 21.98 16.78 9.16
CA GLU A 89 20.85 16.65 8.24
C GLU A 89 19.55 17.22 8.80
N PHE A 90 19.48 17.37 10.13
CA PHE A 90 18.23 17.65 10.84
C PHE A 90 17.57 18.98 10.44
N GLU A 91 18.35 20.00 10.11
CA GLU A 91 17.83 21.35 9.82
C GLU A 91 17.02 21.41 8.51
N PHE A 92 17.41 20.63 7.51
CA PHE A 92 16.86 20.69 6.16
C PHE A 92 16.09 19.43 5.74
N CYS A 93 16.04 18.42 6.60
CA CYS A 93 15.35 17.17 6.31
C CYS A 93 13.86 17.26 6.65
N SER A 94 13.00 16.83 5.72
CA SER A 94 11.56 16.66 5.96
C SER A 94 10.99 15.40 5.27
N ASP A 95 9.68 15.20 5.40
CA ASP A 95 8.90 14.27 4.56
C ASP A 95 9.25 14.34 3.05
N LEU A 96 9.69 15.48 2.53
CA LEU A 96 10.09 15.60 1.13
C LEU A 96 11.30 14.74 0.79
N ASN A 97 12.18 14.42 1.75
CA ASN A 97 13.25 13.45 1.56
C ASN A 97 12.66 12.06 1.26
N THR A 98 11.59 11.66 1.95
CA THR A 98 10.84 10.43 1.65
C THR A 98 10.25 10.47 0.23
N THR A 99 9.64 11.60 -0.16
CA THR A 99 9.11 11.80 -1.52
C THR A 99 10.20 11.68 -2.58
N LEU A 100 11.35 12.32 -2.36
CA LEU A 100 12.50 12.28 -3.26
C LEU A 100 13.07 10.87 -3.37
N PHE A 101 13.22 10.16 -2.25
CA PHE A 101 13.69 8.78 -2.24
C PHE A 101 12.76 7.87 -3.04
N LEU A 102 11.43 7.99 -2.86
CA LEU A 102 10.45 7.22 -3.63
C LEU A 102 10.54 7.50 -5.14
N LYS A 103 10.69 8.77 -5.54
CA LYS A 103 10.90 9.12 -6.95
C LYS A 103 12.19 8.50 -7.50
N ARG A 104 13.29 8.59 -6.76
CA ARG A 104 14.60 8.05 -7.17
C ARG A 104 14.58 6.53 -7.31
N VAL A 105 14.01 5.81 -6.34
CA VAL A 105 13.97 4.33 -6.40
C VAL A 105 13.03 3.83 -7.51
N ILE A 106 11.89 4.50 -7.76
CA ILE A 106 11.02 4.18 -8.90
C ILE A 106 11.77 4.35 -10.22
N GLN A 107 12.56 5.42 -10.35
CA GLN A 107 13.36 5.69 -11.55
C GLN A 107 14.52 4.70 -11.72
N ASP A 108 15.24 4.36 -10.65
CA ASP A 108 16.40 3.46 -10.68
C ASP A 108 15.98 2.00 -10.95
N GLU A 109 14.89 1.55 -10.32
CA GLU A 109 14.47 0.15 -10.39
C GLU A 109 13.44 -0.12 -11.49
N THR A 110 12.69 0.88 -11.93
CA THR A 110 11.59 0.73 -12.92
C THR A 110 10.68 -0.46 -12.60
N PRO A 111 10.05 -0.50 -11.41
CA PRO A 111 9.22 -1.63 -11.01
C PRO A 111 7.94 -1.72 -11.86
N ASP A 112 7.38 -2.92 -11.97
CA ASP A 112 6.09 -3.16 -12.62
C ASP A 112 4.92 -2.90 -11.67
N PHE A 113 5.17 -2.92 -10.36
CA PHE A 113 4.18 -2.75 -9.31
C PHE A 113 4.80 -2.20 -8.01
N ILE A 114 4.05 -1.40 -7.26
CA ILE A 114 4.47 -0.88 -5.95
C ILE A 114 3.55 -1.43 -4.85
N ALA A 115 4.13 -2.03 -3.82
CA ALA A 115 3.42 -2.53 -2.64
C ALA A 115 3.78 -1.70 -1.41
N PHE A 116 2.83 -0.97 -0.86
CA PHE A 116 2.99 -0.25 0.39
C PHE A 116 2.56 -1.11 1.58
N THR A 117 3.48 -1.40 2.51
CA THR A 117 3.26 -2.39 3.58
C THR A 117 2.96 -1.77 4.95
N GLY A 118 2.11 -0.73 4.96
CA GLY A 118 1.58 -0.11 6.18
C GLY A 118 2.42 1.03 6.73
N ASP A 119 1.84 1.73 7.69
CA ASP A 119 2.32 2.99 8.27
C ASP A 119 2.72 3.98 7.17
N ASN A 120 1.77 4.19 6.26
CA ASN A 120 1.89 5.08 5.12
C ASN A 120 1.93 6.53 5.57
N ILE A 121 1.06 6.88 6.53
CA ILE A 121 1.06 8.17 7.23
C ILE A 121 1.32 7.97 8.71
N PHE A 122 1.75 9.04 9.38
CA PHE A 122 1.85 9.06 10.84
C PHE A 122 0.76 9.95 11.41
N GLY A 123 -0.34 9.34 11.86
CA GLY A 123 -1.55 10.07 12.23
C GLY A 123 -1.35 11.28 13.17
N PRO A 124 -0.50 11.22 14.21
CA PRO A 124 -0.24 12.36 15.09
C PRO A 124 0.35 13.60 14.39
N SER A 125 1.02 13.43 13.25
CA SER A 125 1.60 14.50 12.44
C SER A 125 0.77 14.85 11.20
N SER A 126 -0.28 14.07 10.92
CA SER A 126 -1.19 14.23 9.79
C SER A 126 -2.50 14.85 10.27
N HIS A 127 -2.64 16.17 10.16
CA HIS A 127 -3.86 16.87 10.61
C HIS A 127 -5.07 16.57 9.71
N ASP A 128 -4.82 16.28 8.44
CA ASP A 128 -5.79 15.75 7.48
C ASP A 128 -5.21 14.45 6.90
N ALA A 129 -5.82 13.32 7.25
CA ALA A 129 -5.36 12.01 6.79
C ALA A 129 -5.43 11.88 5.26
N ALA A 130 -6.46 12.44 4.62
CA ALA A 130 -6.63 12.34 3.18
C ALA A 130 -5.57 13.14 2.44
N GLU A 131 -5.31 14.38 2.86
CA GLU A 131 -4.23 15.21 2.29
C GLU A 131 -2.87 14.52 2.42
N SER A 132 -2.60 13.95 3.61
CA SER A 132 -1.36 13.24 3.91
C SER A 132 -1.19 12.00 3.03
N MET A 133 -2.24 11.19 2.86
CA MET A 133 -2.23 10.02 1.97
C MET A 133 -2.00 10.41 0.51
N PHE A 134 -2.63 11.49 0.01
CA PHE A 134 -2.39 11.97 -1.35
C PHE A 134 -0.94 12.41 -1.57
N LYS A 135 -0.29 13.01 -0.55
CA LYS A 135 1.13 13.37 -0.62
C LYS A 135 2.04 12.16 -0.53
N ALA A 136 1.74 11.22 0.37
CA ALA A 136 2.51 9.99 0.57
C ALA A 136 2.56 9.12 -0.70
N PHE A 137 1.40 8.89 -1.32
CA PHE A 137 1.29 8.12 -2.57
C PHE A 137 1.51 8.94 -3.84
N GLY A 138 1.76 10.26 -3.70
CA GLY A 138 1.98 11.18 -4.81
C GLY A 138 2.95 10.66 -5.88
N PRO A 139 4.16 10.23 -5.50
CA PRO A 139 5.12 9.65 -6.45
C PRO A 139 4.61 8.42 -7.20
N ALA A 140 3.85 7.54 -6.54
CA ALA A 140 3.28 6.34 -7.19
C ALA A 140 2.19 6.75 -8.20
N MET A 141 1.28 7.65 -7.83
CA MET A 141 0.26 8.18 -8.74
C MET A 141 0.87 8.93 -9.93
N GLU A 142 1.93 9.72 -9.71
CA GLU A 142 2.65 10.45 -10.75
C GLU A 142 3.38 9.52 -11.72
N SER A 143 3.86 8.37 -11.25
CA SER A 143 4.58 7.39 -12.08
C SER A 143 3.67 6.65 -13.09
N GLY A 144 2.36 6.61 -12.84
CA GLY A 144 1.41 5.84 -13.63
C GLY A 144 1.49 4.31 -13.43
N LEU A 145 2.34 3.84 -12.52
CA LEU A 145 2.47 2.43 -12.19
C LEU A 145 1.26 1.94 -11.37
N PRO A 146 0.82 0.68 -11.56
CA PRO A 146 -0.12 0.08 -10.62
C PRO A 146 0.51 -0.03 -9.24
N TRP A 147 -0.26 0.31 -8.21
CA TRP A 147 0.20 0.21 -6.83
C TRP A 147 -0.93 -0.26 -5.91
N ALA A 148 -0.57 -0.92 -4.81
CA ALA A 148 -1.50 -1.27 -3.76
C ALA A 148 -0.91 -1.01 -2.38
N ALA A 149 -1.78 -0.86 -1.39
CA ALA A 149 -1.40 -0.57 -0.02
C ALA A 149 -2.22 -1.39 0.98
N ILE A 150 -1.57 -1.75 2.07
CA ILE A 150 -2.20 -2.16 3.33
C ILE A 150 -1.98 -1.07 4.36
N LEU A 151 -2.75 -1.13 5.44
CA LEU A 151 -2.62 -0.22 6.57
C LEU A 151 -1.75 -0.82 7.66
N GLY A 152 -1.00 0.05 8.33
CA GLY A 152 -0.33 -0.25 9.58
C GLY A 152 -1.11 0.27 10.79
N ASN A 153 -0.50 0.21 11.95
CA ASN A 153 -1.15 0.63 13.20
C ASN A 153 -1.21 2.17 13.35
N HIS A 154 -0.35 2.93 12.66
CA HIS A 154 -0.33 4.40 12.75
C HIS A 154 -1.26 5.11 11.77
N ASP A 155 -1.72 4.42 10.72
CA ASP A 155 -2.47 5.06 9.63
C ASP A 155 -3.82 5.64 10.10
N GLN A 156 -4.48 5.00 11.07
CA GLN A 156 -5.82 5.38 11.56
C GLN A 156 -5.81 6.32 12.78
N GLU A 157 -4.68 6.93 13.11
CA GLU A 157 -4.53 7.80 14.28
C GLU A 157 -4.88 9.28 13.99
N SER A 158 -5.44 9.57 12.81
CA SER A 158 -5.80 10.91 12.33
C SER A 158 -7.33 11.07 12.16
N THR A 159 -7.79 11.77 11.13
CA THR A 159 -9.19 12.18 10.90
C THR A 159 -10.05 11.12 10.23
N LEU A 160 -9.47 10.04 9.70
CA LEU A 160 -10.16 8.96 9.02
C LEU A 160 -9.91 7.62 9.71
N ASN A 161 -10.94 6.79 9.79
CA ASN A 161 -10.83 5.44 10.29
C ASN A 161 -10.29 4.47 9.22
N ARG A 162 -10.00 3.22 9.62
CA ARG A 162 -9.41 2.18 8.77
C ARG A 162 -10.20 1.88 7.48
N GLU A 163 -11.53 1.83 7.58
CA GLU A 163 -12.44 1.59 6.44
C GLU A 163 -12.43 2.78 5.47
N GLU A 164 -12.52 3.99 6.01
CA GLU A 164 -12.48 5.23 5.23
C GLU A 164 -11.14 5.39 4.51
N LEU A 165 -10.03 5.07 5.19
CA LEU A 165 -8.69 5.09 4.60
C LEU A 165 -8.55 4.09 3.45
N MET A 166 -8.95 2.83 3.64
CA MET A 166 -8.91 1.86 2.55
C MET A 166 -9.85 2.23 1.40
N SER A 167 -11.01 2.81 1.71
CA SER A 167 -11.94 3.33 0.71
C SER A 167 -11.28 4.44 -0.12
N LEU A 168 -10.67 5.43 0.54
CA LEU A 168 -9.95 6.50 -0.11
C LEU A 168 -8.80 5.97 -0.98
N ILE A 169 -7.96 5.09 -0.43
CA ILE A 169 -6.83 4.47 -1.12
C ILE A 169 -7.30 3.74 -2.37
N SER A 170 -8.40 2.98 -2.30
CA SER A 170 -8.94 2.24 -3.46
C SER A 170 -9.43 3.14 -4.60
N LEU A 171 -9.76 4.40 -4.29
CA LEU A 171 -10.26 5.38 -5.25
C LEU A 171 -9.15 6.27 -5.85
N MET A 172 -7.92 6.18 -5.35
CA MET A 172 -6.79 6.97 -5.86
C MET A 172 -6.32 6.54 -7.24
N ASP A 173 -5.77 7.48 -8.01
CA ASP A 173 -5.26 7.21 -9.36
C ASP A 173 -4.24 6.06 -9.35
N TYR A 174 -4.38 5.14 -10.31
CA TYR A 174 -3.55 3.95 -10.50
C TYR A 174 -3.56 2.93 -9.34
N SER A 175 -4.28 3.19 -8.25
CA SER A 175 -4.46 2.24 -7.15
C SER A 175 -5.25 1.02 -7.60
N VAL A 176 -4.74 -0.15 -7.27
CA VAL A 176 -5.42 -1.45 -7.42
C VAL A 176 -5.76 -2.06 -6.06
N SER A 177 -5.59 -1.31 -4.97
CA SER A 177 -6.04 -1.69 -3.63
C SER A 177 -7.54 -1.92 -3.59
N GLN A 178 -7.97 -2.85 -2.75
CA GLN A 178 -9.39 -3.14 -2.51
C GLN A 178 -9.68 -3.04 -1.02
N ILE A 179 -10.90 -2.63 -0.67
CA ILE A 179 -11.30 -2.48 0.73
C ILE A 179 -11.40 -3.84 1.40
N ASN A 180 -12.07 -4.80 0.76
CA ASN A 180 -12.23 -6.17 1.19
C ASN A 180 -12.75 -6.98 -0.01
N PRO A 181 -12.77 -8.31 0.05
CA PRO A 181 -13.30 -9.15 -1.02
C PRO A 181 -14.80 -8.88 -1.21
N SER A 182 -15.30 -8.97 -2.45
CA SER A 182 -16.74 -8.79 -2.72
C SER A 182 -17.58 -9.88 -2.04
N ALA A 183 -18.84 -9.58 -1.73
CA ALA A 183 -19.74 -10.56 -1.11
C ALA A 183 -19.85 -11.88 -1.91
N ASP A 184 -19.77 -11.80 -3.24
CA ASP A 184 -19.79 -12.98 -4.12
C ASP A 184 -18.52 -13.83 -3.96
N SER A 185 -17.36 -13.21 -3.75
CA SER A 185 -16.10 -13.92 -3.43
C SER A 185 -16.06 -14.52 -2.02
N LEU A 186 -17.01 -14.15 -1.15
CA LEU A 186 -17.19 -14.71 0.19
C LEU A 186 -18.25 -15.82 0.22
N THR A 187 -18.91 -16.09 -0.91
CA THR A 187 -19.93 -17.14 -1.05
C THR A 187 -19.43 -18.28 -1.93
N ASN A 188 -19.23 -19.46 -1.33
CA ASN A 188 -19.05 -20.68 -2.09
C ASN A 188 -20.41 -21.35 -2.35
N SER A 189 -20.88 -21.31 -3.60
CA SER A 189 -22.10 -22.00 -4.05
C SER A 189 -22.01 -23.53 -3.95
N ALA A 190 -20.82 -24.09 -3.75
CA ALA A 190 -20.60 -25.55 -3.75
C ALA A 190 -20.64 -26.23 -2.36
N LYS A 191 -20.55 -25.50 -1.24
CA LYS A 191 -20.46 -26.10 0.12
C LYS A 191 -21.25 -25.38 1.23
N GLY A 192 -22.12 -24.42 0.89
CA GLY A 192 -23.05 -23.80 1.83
C GLY A 192 -22.43 -22.98 2.97
N HIS A 193 -21.10 -22.85 3.03
CA HIS A 193 -20.43 -21.96 3.98
C HIS A 193 -20.41 -20.55 3.41
N LYS A 194 -21.35 -19.73 3.89
CA LYS A 194 -21.39 -18.29 3.62
C LYS A 194 -20.51 -17.60 4.65
N MET A 195 -19.36 -17.08 4.23
CA MET A 195 -18.62 -16.14 5.06
C MET A 195 -19.30 -14.79 4.92
N SER A 196 -20.02 -14.35 5.95
CA SER A 196 -20.79 -13.09 5.88
C SER A 196 -19.94 -11.86 6.19
N LYS A 197 -18.76 -12.04 6.80
CA LYS A 197 -17.89 -10.95 7.23
C LYS A 197 -16.44 -11.42 7.35
N ILE A 198 -15.51 -10.57 6.91
CA ILE A 198 -14.07 -10.70 7.13
C ILE A 198 -13.62 -9.60 8.10
N ASP A 199 -12.67 -9.90 8.99
CA ASP A 199 -12.12 -8.92 9.91
C ASP A 199 -11.15 -7.97 9.21
N GLY A 200 -11.09 -6.72 9.69
CA GLY A 200 -10.21 -5.69 9.15
C GLY A 200 -10.66 -5.11 7.79
N PHE A 201 -9.81 -4.23 7.26
CA PHE A 201 -9.98 -3.58 5.96
C PHE A 201 -8.65 -3.56 5.22
N GLY A 202 -8.66 -3.99 3.97
CA GLY A 202 -7.49 -4.17 3.12
C GLY A 202 -7.11 -5.63 2.89
N ASN A 203 -8.10 -6.54 2.95
CA ASN A 203 -7.89 -7.95 2.63
C ASN A 203 -8.22 -8.21 1.16
N TYR A 204 -7.23 -8.52 0.33
CA TYR A 204 -7.45 -8.75 -1.10
C TYR A 204 -6.34 -9.55 -1.75
N ASN A 205 -6.68 -10.18 -2.88
CA ASN A 205 -5.74 -10.91 -3.72
C ASN A 205 -5.61 -10.21 -5.07
N LEU A 206 -4.38 -9.93 -5.48
CA LEU A 206 -4.07 -9.50 -6.84
C LEU A 206 -3.40 -10.63 -7.61
N ARG A 207 -3.98 -10.98 -8.75
CA ARG A 207 -3.47 -12.00 -9.67
C ARG A 207 -2.51 -11.37 -10.67
N VAL A 208 -1.35 -11.99 -10.87
CA VAL A 208 -0.35 -11.58 -11.86
C VAL A 208 -0.30 -12.62 -12.97
N TYR A 209 -0.56 -12.17 -14.19
CA TYR A 209 -0.75 -13.00 -15.37
C TYR A 209 0.57 -13.27 -16.10
N GLY A 210 0.64 -14.33 -16.90
CA GLY A 210 1.82 -14.65 -17.69
C GLY A 210 2.21 -13.57 -18.70
N ALA A 211 3.43 -13.72 -19.22
CA ALA A 211 4.02 -12.79 -20.17
C ALA A 211 3.18 -12.68 -21.47
N PRO A 212 3.10 -11.50 -22.11
CA PRO A 212 2.43 -11.35 -23.40
C PRO A 212 2.95 -12.34 -24.44
N GLY A 213 2.03 -12.95 -25.21
CA GLY A 213 2.37 -13.93 -26.24
C GLY A 213 2.82 -15.30 -25.71
N SER A 214 2.84 -15.52 -24.40
CA SER A 214 3.11 -16.84 -23.82
C SER A 214 1.86 -17.72 -23.72
N MET A 215 2.03 -19.03 -23.58
CA MET A 215 0.92 -19.96 -23.33
C MET A 215 0.14 -19.61 -22.05
N MET A 216 0.80 -18.93 -21.10
CA MET A 216 0.20 -18.51 -19.83
C MET A 216 -0.27 -17.05 -19.85
N ALA A 217 -0.30 -16.37 -21.00
CA ALA A 217 -0.61 -14.93 -21.10
C ALA A 217 -1.98 -14.54 -20.50
N ASN A 218 -2.95 -15.45 -20.58
CA ASN A 218 -4.30 -15.30 -20.05
C ASN A 218 -4.53 -16.08 -18.73
N SER A 219 -3.47 -16.62 -18.14
CA SER A 219 -3.53 -17.37 -16.88
C SER A 219 -2.77 -16.62 -15.78
N SER A 220 -3.32 -16.64 -14.57
CA SER A 220 -2.60 -16.18 -13.37
C SER A 220 -1.45 -17.16 -13.09
N VAL A 221 -0.26 -16.63 -12.83
CA VAL A 221 0.95 -17.43 -12.53
C VAL A 221 1.65 -16.99 -11.25
N LEU A 222 1.15 -15.96 -10.58
CA LEU A 222 1.58 -15.51 -9.25
C LEU A 222 0.41 -14.81 -8.53
N ASN A 223 0.21 -15.10 -7.25
CA ASN A 223 -0.76 -14.38 -6.40
C ASN A 223 -0.05 -13.42 -5.43
N LEU A 224 -0.66 -12.26 -5.19
CA LEU A 224 -0.22 -11.28 -4.19
C LEU A 224 -1.33 -11.11 -3.17
N PHE A 225 -1.14 -11.67 -1.97
CA PHE A 225 -2.09 -11.61 -0.88
C PHE A 225 -1.79 -10.41 0.03
N PHE A 226 -2.76 -9.53 0.19
CA PHE A 226 -2.71 -8.39 1.10
C PHE A 226 -3.65 -8.67 2.27
N LEU A 227 -3.15 -8.52 3.49
CA LEU A 227 -3.89 -8.83 4.71
C LEU A 227 -3.78 -7.66 5.70
N ASP A 228 -4.91 -7.30 6.29
CA ASP A 228 -4.95 -6.34 7.38
C ASP A 228 -4.50 -7.01 8.70
N SER A 229 -3.32 -6.66 9.19
CA SER A 229 -2.82 -7.16 10.49
C SER A 229 -3.37 -6.39 11.70
N GLY A 230 -4.19 -5.36 11.48
CA GLY A 230 -4.84 -4.55 12.50
C GLY A 230 -3.96 -3.42 13.07
N ASP A 231 -4.35 -2.92 14.25
CA ASP A 231 -3.73 -1.81 14.98
C ASP A 231 -3.23 -2.30 16.37
N ARG A 232 -3.63 -1.62 17.44
CA ARG A 232 -3.35 -1.93 18.83
C ARG A 232 -4.66 -2.30 19.50
N VAL A 233 -4.59 -3.27 20.38
CA VAL A 233 -5.75 -3.82 21.07
C VAL A 233 -5.42 -4.14 22.52
N VAL A 234 -6.45 -4.17 23.37
CA VAL A 234 -6.34 -4.73 24.72
C VAL A 234 -6.86 -6.16 24.67
N TYR A 235 -5.95 -7.13 24.84
CA TYR A 235 -6.31 -8.55 24.87
C TYR A 235 -6.07 -9.10 26.27
N GLN A 236 -7.13 -9.66 26.88
CA GLN A 236 -7.09 -10.17 28.26
C GLN A 236 -6.52 -9.15 29.26
N GLY A 237 -6.95 -7.89 29.14
CA GLY A 237 -6.52 -6.79 30.02
C GLY A 237 -5.11 -6.25 29.75
N ILE A 238 -4.40 -6.76 28.74
CA ILE A 238 -3.03 -6.35 28.43
C ILE A 238 -2.98 -5.71 27.04
N ARG A 239 -2.36 -4.53 26.95
CA ARG A 239 -2.11 -3.85 25.67
C ARG A 239 -1.15 -4.68 24.82
N THR A 240 -1.50 -4.88 23.55
CA THR A 240 -0.73 -5.61 22.55
C THR A 240 -1.02 -5.04 21.17
N TYR A 241 -0.24 -5.45 20.17
CA TYR A 241 -0.66 -5.32 18.77
C TYR A 241 -1.78 -6.30 18.44
N ASP A 242 -2.63 -5.90 17.51
CA ASP A 242 -3.64 -6.74 16.92
C ASP A 242 -3.02 -7.81 15.99
N TRP A 243 -3.84 -8.66 15.37
CA TRP A 243 -3.36 -9.78 14.56
C TRP A 243 -4.35 -10.19 13.47
N ILE A 244 -3.85 -10.88 12.45
CA ILE A 244 -4.65 -11.50 11.38
C ILE A 244 -5.59 -12.55 11.99
N LYS A 245 -6.89 -12.40 11.78
CA LYS A 245 -7.97 -13.21 12.37
C LYS A 245 -8.27 -14.48 11.57
N ASP A 246 -8.96 -15.40 12.23
CA ASP A 246 -9.39 -16.67 11.62
C ASP A 246 -10.28 -16.47 10.40
N SER A 247 -11.11 -15.42 10.36
CA SER A 247 -11.94 -15.09 9.19
C SER A 247 -11.08 -14.79 7.95
N GLN A 248 -9.99 -14.05 8.12
CA GLN A 248 -9.03 -13.72 7.06
C GLN A 248 -8.25 -14.97 6.62
N LEU A 249 -7.84 -15.83 7.56
CA LEU A 249 -7.16 -17.08 7.24
C LEU A 249 -8.09 -18.07 6.53
N HIS A 250 -9.36 -18.17 6.95
CA HIS A 250 -10.37 -18.95 6.26
C HIS A 250 -10.57 -18.44 4.84
N TRP A 251 -10.77 -17.13 4.66
CA TRP A 251 -10.86 -16.53 3.34
C TRP A 251 -9.66 -16.89 2.45
N LEU A 252 -8.45 -16.72 2.99
CA LEU A 252 -7.22 -16.94 2.23
C LEU A 252 -7.09 -18.37 1.72
N ARG A 253 -7.43 -19.37 2.55
CA ARG A 253 -7.44 -20.79 2.14
C ARG A 253 -8.38 -21.04 0.96
N HIS A 254 -9.54 -20.37 0.94
CA HIS A 254 -10.48 -20.50 -0.18
C HIS A 254 -9.92 -19.87 -1.45
N VAL A 255 -9.38 -18.64 -1.36
CA VAL A 255 -8.80 -17.94 -2.52
C VAL A 255 -7.63 -18.69 -3.13
N SER A 256 -6.79 -19.32 -2.31
CA SER A 256 -5.67 -20.17 -2.76
C SER A 256 -6.13 -21.41 -3.54
N GLN A 257 -7.30 -21.96 -3.19
CA GLN A 257 -7.87 -23.16 -3.79
C GLN A 257 -8.79 -22.90 -4.98
N GLU A 258 -9.15 -21.64 -5.27
CA GLU A 258 -10.04 -21.33 -6.38
C GLU A 258 -9.48 -21.83 -7.72
N PRO A 259 -10.19 -22.72 -8.45
CA PRO A 259 -9.75 -23.18 -9.75
C PRO A 259 -9.55 -21.99 -10.67
N GLN A 260 -8.32 -21.83 -11.12
CA GLN A 260 -7.99 -20.77 -12.06
C GLN A 260 -8.64 -21.13 -13.39
N ALA A 261 -9.47 -20.23 -13.92
CA ALA A 261 -10.05 -20.41 -15.24
C ALA A 261 -8.91 -20.51 -16.26
N GLN A 262 -8.48 -21.74 -16.54
CA GLN A 262 -7.88 -22.08 -17.82
C GLN A 262 -9.02 -21.89 -18.81
N GLU A 263 -9.00 -20.78 -19.57
CA GLU A 263 -9.64 -20.81 -20.88
C GLU A 263 -8.91 -21.90 -21.65
N GLN A 264 -9.44 -23.13 -21.58
CA GLN A 264 -9.00 -24.21 -22.45
C GLN A 264 -9.33 -23.76 -23.87
N ASP A 265 -8.29 -23.51 -24.66
CA ASP A 265 -8.42 -23.40 -26.09
C ASP A 265 -9.08 -24.70 -26.60
N PRO A 266 -10.30 -24.64 -27.19
CA PRO A 266 -11.03 -25.83 -27.63
C PRO A 266 -10.28 -26.64 -28.71
N LEU A 267 -9.19 -26.12 -29.27
CA LEU A 267 -8.48 -26.75 -30.39
C LEU A 267 -7.33 -27.70 -29.99
N HIS A 268 -6.91 -27.74 -28.72
CA HIS A 268 -5.76 -28.55 -28.28
C HIS A 268 -6.04 -29.39 -27.03
N SER A 269 -6.99 -30.32 -27.14
CA SER A 269 -7.14 -31.44 -26.20
C SER A 269 -5.96 -32.41 -26.35
N THR A 270 -4.93 -32.24 -25.52
CA THR A 270 -3.92 -33.28 -25.30
C THR A 270 -4.12 -33.89 -23.91
N ASP A 271 -4.17 -35.23 -23.86
CA ASP A 271 -4.45 -36.11 -22.72
C ASP A 271 -3.38 -36.10 -21.61
N HIS A 272 -2.86 -34.93 -21.25
CA HIS A 272 -2.00 -34.79 -20.08
C HIS A 272 -2.77 -34.08 -18.97
N VAL A 273 -3.36 -34.90 -18.09
CA VAL A 273 -3.80 -34.49 -16.75
C VAL A 273 -2.55 -34.11 -15.94
N THR A 274 -1.95 -32.98 -16.24
CA THR A 274 -1.09 -32.27 -15.28
C THR A 274 -2.03 -31.66 -14.26
N SER A 275 -1.98 -32.13 -13.01
CA SER A 275 -2.66 -31.49 -11.89
C SER A 275 -2.43 -29.98 -11.97
N PRO A 276 -3.47 -29.14 -11.81
CA PRO A 276 -3.31 -27.69 -11.89
C PRO A 276 -2.25 -27.28 -10.85
N ILE A 277 -1.12 -26.75 -11.33
CA ILE A 277 -0.07 -26.23 -10.46
C ILE A 277 -0.62 -24.96 -9.84
N THR A 278 -0.90 -24.97 -8.54
CA THR A 278 -1.25 -23.75 -7.80
C THR A 278 -0.09 -22.76 -7.93
N PRO A 279 -0.32 -21.57 -8.49
CA PRO A 279 0.72 -20.55 -8.58
C PRO A 279 1.32 -20.21 -7.22
N PRO A 280 2.63 -19.97 -7.13
CA PRO A 280 3.22 -19.45 -5.91
C PRO A 280 2.56 -18.12 -5.52
N ALA A 281 2.61 -17.82 -4.23
CA ALA A 281 2.03 -16.61 -3.68
C ALA A 281 3.03 -15.85 -2.81
N LEU A 282 2.86 -14.53 -2.78
CA LEU A 282 3.54 -13.62 -1.86
C LEU A 282 2.50 -13.00 -0.94
N ALA A 283 2.78 -12.92 0.36
CA ALA A 283 1.90 -12.26 1.30
C ALA A 283 2.49 -10.92 1.78
N PHE A 284 1.62 -9.94 2.01
CA PHE A 284 1.95 -8.61 2.49
C PHE A 284 1.04 -8.28 3.66
N PHE A 285 1.63 -8.00 4.82
CA PHE A 285 0.94 -7.48 6.00
C PHE A 285 1.91 -6.65 6.82
N HIS A 286 1.42 -5.79 7.70
CA HIS A 286 2.28 -4.80 8.36
C HIS A 286 2.94 -5.35 9.63
N ILE A 287 2.13 -5.79 10.60
CA ILE A 287 2.60 -6.22 11.93
C ILE A 287 3.12 -7.67 11.84
N PRO A 288 4.35 -7.96 12.29
CA PRO A 288 4.91 -9.32 12.27
C PRO A 288 4.05 -10.32 13.06
N ILE A 289 4.21 -11.60 12.75
CA ILE A 289 3.64 -12.70 13.55
C ILE A 289 4.59 -13.11 14.69
N PRO A 290 4.08 -13.71 15.79
CA PRO A 290 4.90 -14.13 16.94
C PRO A 290 6.15 -14.96 16.60
N GLU A 291 6.06 -15.82 15.59
CA GLU A 291 7.12 -16.72 15.16
C GLU A 291 8.33 -16.00 14.57
N VAL A 292 8.17 -14.77 14.07
CA VAL A 292 9.28 -13.96 13.54
C VAL A 292 10.37 -13.72 14.60
N ARG A 293 10.03 -13.73 15.89
CA ARG A 293 11.01 -13.67 17.00
C ARG A 293 12.04 -14.80 16.96
N GLN A 294 11.68 -15.96 16.42
CA GLN A 294 12.58 -17.11 16.32
C GLN A 294 13.75 -16.84 15.37
N LEU A 295 13.59 -15.91 14.42
CA LEU A 295 14.64 -15.56 13.47
C LEU A 295 15.86 -14.91 14.11
N PHE A 296 15.74 -14.42 15.35
CA PHE A 296 16.89 -13.97 16.14
C PHE A 296 17.96 -15.06 16.31
N TYR A 297 17.56 -16.34 16.33
CA TYR A 297 18.45 -17.49 16.51
C TYR A 297 18.71 -18.27 15.20
N LYS A 298 18.26 -17.77 14.05
CA LYS A 298 18.40 -18.44 12.75
C LYS A 298 19.31 -17.66 11.82
N GLN A 299 19.70 -18.31 10.73
CA GLN A 299 20.39 -17.63 9.63
C GLN A 299 19.41 -16.65 8.98
N ILE A 300 19.88 -15.42 8.80
CA ILE A 300 19.15 -14.32 8.18
C ILE A 300 20.08 -13.59 7.20
N VAL A 301 19.50 -12.89 6.24
CA VAL A 301 20.23 -11.99 5.34
C VAL A 301 19.68 -10.57 5.54
N GLY A 302 20.54 -9.65 5.98
CA GLY A 302 20.19 -8.30 6.44
C GLY A 302 20.51 -8.10 7.92
N GLN A 303 19.89 -7.11 8.55
CA GLN A 303 20.18 -6.68 9.92
C GLN A 303 18.93 -6.78 10.81
N PHE A 304 19.09 -7.45 11.95
CA PHE A 304 18.11 -7.51 13.05
C PHE A 304 18.57 -6.52 14.13
N GLN A 305 18.07 -5.29 14.12
CA GLN A 305 18.55 -4.22 15.02
C GLN A 305 17.57 -3.86 16.14
N GLU A 306 16.34 -4.37 16.11
CA GLU A 306 15.38 -4.20 17.20
C GLU A 306 14.52 -5.44 17.44
N GLY A 307 13.92 -5.52 18.63
CA GLY A 307 13.04 -6.62 18.97
C GLY A 307 11.78 -6.63 18.11
N VAL A 308 11.33 -7.82 17.72
CA VAL A 308 10.10 -8.00 16.92
C VAL A 308 8.86 -7.60 17.73
N ALA A 309 8.22 -6.51 17.32
CA ALA A 309 7.04 -5.95 17.97
C ALA A 309 5.76 -6.55 17.37
N CYS A 310 5.45 -7.79 17.71
CA CYS A 310 4.23 -8.46 17.25
C CYS A 310 3.17 -8.64 18.35
N SER A 311 2.01 -9.15 17.97
CA SER A 311 0.96 -9.54 18.89
C SER A 311 1.41 -10.56 19.95
N ARG A 312 0.69 -10.59 21.07
CA ARG A 312 0.73 -11.67 22.06
C ARG A 312 -0.13 -12.87 21.66
N VAL A 313 -1.01 -12.71 20.68
CA VAL A 313 -1.84 -13.79 20.16
C VAL A 313 -1.16 -14.41 18.95
N ASN A 314 -1.05 -15.73 18.95
CA ASN A 314 -0.67 -16.50 17.77
C ASN A 314 -1.94 -17.10 17.16
N SER A 315 -2.34 -16.59 15.98
CA SER A 315 -3.50 -17.07 15.23
C SER A 315 -3.15 -18.14 14.17
N ALA A 316 -2.00 -18.80 14.31
CA ALA A 316 -1.54 -19.86 13.43
C ALA A 316 -1.37 -19.41 11.96
N VAL A 317 -0.94 -18.16 11.73
CA VAL A 317 -0.66 -17.62 10.38
C VAL A 317 0.43 -18.45 9.68
N LEU A 318 1.57 -18.68 10.35
CA LEU A 318 2.66 -19.48 9.80
C LEU A 318 2.17 -20.88 9.40
N GLN A 319 1.53 -21.57 10.34
CA GLN A 319 0.99 -22.92 10.10
C GLN A 319 -0.01 -22.94 8.96
N THR A 320 -0.82 -21.89 8.82
CA THR A 320 -1.78 -21.75 7.71
C THR A 320 -1.06 -21.64 6.38
N PHE A 321 -0.07 -20.76 6.26
CA PHE A 321 0.70 -20.62 5.02
C PHE A 321 1.47 -21.89 4.67
N VAL A 322 2.09 -22.56 5.65
CA VAL A 322 2.76 -23.85 5.44
C VAL A 322 1.76 -24.89 4.92
N SER A 323 0.54 -24.94 5.49
CA SER A 323 -0.49 -25.88 5.05
C SER A 323 -1.07 -25.58 3.66
N MET A 324 -1.11 -24.32 3.25
CA MET A 324 -1.56 -23.91 1.92
C MET A 324 -0.53 -24.30 0.85
N GLY A 325 0.77 -24.20 1.20
CA GLY A 325 1.87 -24.65 0.35
C GLY A 325 2.18 -23.75 -0.85
N ASP A 326 1.36 -22.76 -1.17
CA ASP A 326 1.56 -21.80 -2.26
C ASP A 326 2.34 -20.55 -1.82
N VAL A 327 2.15 -20.06 -0.59
CA VAL A 327 2.87 -18.89 -0.04
C VAL A 327 4.36 -19.21 0.13
N LYS A 328 5.22 -18.45 -0.56
CA LYS A 328 6.70 -18.65 -0.55
C LYS A 328 7.44 -17.61 0.27
N ALA A 329 6.92 -16.39 0.30
CA ALA A 329 7.50 -15.31 1.09
C ALA A 329 6.42 -14.33 1.58
N VAL A 330 6.76 -13.67 2.68
CA VAL A 330 5.95 -12.69 3.40
C VAL A 330 6.77 -11.42 3.53
N PHE A 331 6.17 -10.28 3.20
CA PHE A 331 6.81 -8.97 3.25
C PHE A 331 6.09 -8.08 4.27
N ILE A 332 6.86 -7.61 5.25
CA ILE A 332 6.37 -6.89 6.44
C ILE A 332 7.08 -5.56 6.67
N GLY A 333 6.49 -4.70 7.50
CA GLY A 333 7.05 -3.41 7.96
C GLY A 333 7.16 -3.37 9.48
N HIS A 334 6.69 -2.31 10.11
CA HIS A 334 6.46 -2.12 11.54
C HIS A 334 7.71 -1.93 12.41
N ASP A 335 8.69 -2.83 12.30
CA ASP A 335 9.97 -2.74 13.01
C ASP A 335 11.01 -2.07 12.08
N HIS A 336 11.09 -0.74 12.10
CA HIS A 336 11.76 0.07 11.07
C HIS A 336 13.25 -0.23 10.93
N THR A 337 13.88 -0.72 11.99
CA THR A 337 15.29 -1.06 12.07
C THR A 337 15.61 -2.54 11.88
N ASN A 338 14.60 -3.33 11.59
CA ASN A 338 14.78 -4.65 11.00
C ASN A 338 14.66 -4.55 9.48
N ASP A 339 15.60 -5.14 8.76
CA ASP A 339 15.57 -5.20 7.29
C ASP A 339 16.01 -6.55 6.72
N PHE A 340 15.94 -7.58 7.58
CA PHE A 340 16.36 -8.93 7.24
C PHE A 340 15.27 -9.72 6.53
N CYS A 341 15.70 -10.77 5.83
CA CYS A 341 14.88 -11.92 5.51
C CYS A 341 15.37 -13.15 6.29
N GLY A 342 14.44 -13.97 6.77
CA GLY A 342 14.75 -15.25 7.38
C GLY A 342 13.70 -16.31 7.10
N ASN A 343 14.11 -17.58 7.07
CA ASN A 343 13.22 -18.70 6.75
C ASN A 343 12.62 -19.35 8.01
N LEU A 344 11.29 -19.46 8.03
CA LEU A 344 10.50 -20.18 9.02
C LEU A 344 9.69 -21.25 8.28
N ASP A 345 10.01 -22.52 8.53
CA ASP A 345 9.30 -23.69 8.03
C ASP A 345 9.03 -23.65 6.51
N GLY A 346 10.03 -23.22 5.73
CA GLY A 346 9.95 -23.15 4.27
C GLY A 346 9.42 -21.83 3.73
N ILE A 347 9.02 -20.88 4.59
CA ILE A 347 8.50 -19.56 4.21
C ILE A 347 9.48 -18.47 4.63
N TRP A 348 9.78 -17.57 3.71
CA TRP A 348 10.62 -16.42 4.01
C TRP A 348 9.81 -15.26 4.59
N PHE A 349 10.25 -14.71 5.71
CA PHE A 349 9.71 -13.47 6.29
C PHE A 349 10.75 -12.36 6.11
N CYS A 350 10.35 -11.30 5.40
CA CYS A 350 11.23 -10.23 4.96
C CYS A 350 10.71 -8.87 5.42
N TYR A 351 11.48 -8.18 6.26
CA TYR A 351 11.21 -6.78 6.58
C TYR A 351 11.60 -5.87 5.40
N GLY A 352 10.77 -4.87 5.11
CA GLY A 352 11.08 -3.83 4.12
C GLY A 352 12.21 -2.90 4.56
N GLY A 353 12.35 -2.71 5.88
CA GLY A 353 13.16 -1.64 6.47
C GLY A 353 12.43 -0.30 6.44
N GLY A 354 12.76 0.59 7.39
CA GLY A 354 12.12 1.89 7.51
C GLY A 354 12.43 2.79 6.31
N PHE A 355 11.43 3.02 5.47
CA PHE A 355 11.55 3.83 4.25
C PHE A 355 11.49 5.33 4.56
N GLY A 356 10.59 5.72 5.46
CA GLY A 356 10.26 7.10 5.72
C GLY A 356 11.24 7.83 6.62
N TYR A 357 11.53 9.08 6.30
CA TYR A 357 12.37 9.94 7.12
C TYR A 357 11.68 10.48 8.37
N HIS A 358 10.35 10.58 8.41
CA HIS A 358 9.61 10.97 9.61
C HIS A 358 9.41 9.80 10.58
N GLY A 359 9.39 8.56 10.07
CA GLY A 359 9.40 7.35 10.87
C GLY A 359 10.69 7.24 11.68
N TYR A 360 10.64 6.55 12.82
CA TYR A 360 11.86 6.30 13.59
C TYR A 360 12.87 5.46 12.79
N GLY A 361 14.14 5.52 13.17
CA GLY A 361 15.23 4.87 12.46
C GLY A 361 16.51 4.87 13.28
N LYS A 362 17.65 4.97 12.60
CA LYS A 362 18.95 5.02 13.24
C LYS A 362 19.86 5.99 12.50
N ALA A 363 20.37 7.00 13.21
CA ALA A 363 21.26 8.00 12.62
C ALA A 363 22.51 7.32 12.04
N GLY A 364 22.91 7.72 10.83
CA GLY A 364 24.02 7.10 10.10
C GLY A 364 23.69 5.76 9.45
N TRP A 365 22.41 5.37 9.40
CA TRP A 365 21.96 4.15 8.74
C TRP A 365 20.90 4.50 7.68
N PRO A 366 21.27 4.48 6.38
CA PRO A 366 20.44 5.02 5.31
C PRO A 366 19.04 4.39 5.25
N ARG A 367 18.02 5.18 4.95
CA ARG A 367 16.68 4.67 4.63
C ARG A 367 16.76 3.71 3.44
N ARG A 368 15.77 2.82 3.29
CA ARG A 368 15.81 1.84 2.19
C ARG A 368 14.46 1.35 1.77
N ALA A 369 14.45 0.74 0.59
CA ALA A 369 13.32 0.03 0.03
C ALA A 369 13.75 -1.39 -0.32
N ARG A 370 12.78 -2.31 -0.35
CA ARG A 370 13.02 -3.70 -0.79
C ARG A 370 12.47 -3.89 -2.19
N ILE A 371 13.25 -4.57 -3.03
CA ILE A 371 12.85 -4.99 -4.36
C ILE A 371 12.62 -6.49 -4.35
N ILE A 372 11.56 -6.92 -5.02
CA ILE A 372 11.19 -8.32 -5.19
C ILE A 372 11.10 -8.58 -6.69
N LEU A 373 11.79 -9.62 -7.16
CA LEU A 373 11.80 -10.00 -8.57
C LEU A 373 11.30 -11.43 -8.70
N ALA A 374 10.22 -11.63 -9.44
CA ALA A 374 9.78 -12.94 -9.88
C ALA A 374 10.22 -13.16 -11.33
N GLU A 375 10.73 -14.36 -11.63
CA GLU A 375 11.16 -14.78 -12.98
C GLU A 375 10.35 -16.01 -13.42
N LEU A 376 9.83 -15.98 -14.65
CA LEU A 376 9.24 -17.14 -15.30
C LEU A 376 10.33 -18.10 -15.79
N GLN A 377 9.99 -19.38 -15.84
CA GLN A 377 10.82 -20.39 -16.50
C GLN A 377 10.65 -20.28 -18.02
N LYS A 378 11.78 -20.18 -18.74
CA LYS A 378 11.80 -20.29 -20.20
C LYS A 378 11.72 -21.75 -20.62
N GLY A 379 10.58 -22.16 -21.18
CA GLY A 379 10.40 -23.46 -21.81
C GLY A 379 11.06 -23.52 -23.19
N LYS A 380 10.86 -24.64 -23.91
CA LYS A 380 11.41 -24.84 -25.26
C LYS A 380 10.92 -23.79 -26.26
N GLU A 381 9.65 -23.39 -26.14
CA GLU A 381 8.97 -22.52 -27.12
C GLU A 381 8.37 -21.25 -26.49
N SER A 382 8.14 -21.24 -25.17
CA SER A 382 7.43 -20.14 -24.50
C SER A 382 7.75 -20.04 -23.00
N TRP A 383 7.35 -18.92 -22.39
CA TRP A 383 7.34 -18.76 -20.93
C TRP A 383 6.28 -19.66 -20.30
N THR A 384 6.59 -20.24 -19.14
CA THR A 384 5.72 -21.18 -18.43
C THR A 384 5.33 -20.65 -17.05
N SER A 385 5.67 -21.36 -15.97
CA SER A 385 5.37 -20.97 -14.59
C SER A 385 6.48 -20.14 -13.97
N VAL A 386 6.22 -19.54 -12.80
CA VAL A 386 7.26 -18.85 -12.02
C VAL A 386 8.32 -19.87 -11.59
N GLN A 387 9.57 -19.58 -11.92
CA GLN A 387 10.72 -20.40 -11.56
C GLN A 387 11.35 -19.92 -10.27
N LYS A 388 11.53 -18.60 -10.14
CA LYS A 388 12.40 -18.02 -9.12
C LYS A 388 11.82 -16.74 -8.56
N ILE A 389 12.00 -16.54 -7.26
CA ILE A 389 11.69 -15.31 -6.55
C ILE A 389 12.95 -14.86 -5.82
N MET A 390 13.39 -13.63 -6.10
CA MET A 390 14.58 -13.00 -5.52
C MET A 390 14.22 -11.69 -4.83
N THR A 391 15.08 -11.24 -3.94
CA THR A 391 14.96 -9.92 -3.32
C THR A 391 16.32 -9.28 -3.07
N TRP A 392 16.36 -7.95 -3.07
CA TRP A 392 17.48 -7.12 -2.60
C TRP A 392 16.91 -5.83 -2.00
N LYS A 393 17.78 -4.99 -1.44
CA LYS A 393 17.40 -3.65 -0.97
C LYS A 393 18.14 -2.57 -1.74
N ARG A 394 17.54 -1.39 -1.81
CA ARG A 394 18.14 -0.15 -2.29
C ARG A 394 18.23 0.84 -1.15
N LEU A 395 19.43 1.33 -0.88
CA LEU A 395 19.69 2.35 0.13
C LEU A 395 19.42 3.74 -0.45
N ASP A 396 18.88 4.65 0.36
CA ASP A 396 18.83 6.08 0.05
C ASP A 396 20.19 6.73 0.35
N ASP A 397 21.21 6.29 -0.38
CA ASP A 397 22.51 6.93 -0.45
C ASP A 397 22.71 7.59 -1.82
N GLU A 398 23.85 8.23 -2.05
CA GLU A 398 24.12 8.90 -3.33
C GLU A 398 24.05 7.96 -4.54
N LYS A 399 24.35 6.67 -4.35
CA LYS A 399 24.49 5.68 -5.43
C LYS A 399 23.30 4.75 -5.58
N MET A 400 22.26 4.90 -4.75
CA MET A 400 21.17 3.94 -4.64
C MET A 400 21.71 2.51 -4.43
N SER A 401 22.66 2.33 -3.48
CA SER A 401 23.40 1.08 -3.35
C SER A 401 22.49 -0.15 -3.24
N LYS A 402 22.76 -1.16 -4.07
CA LYS A 402 22.13 -2.48 -4.01
C LYS A 402 22.83 -3.34 -2.97
N ILE A 403 22.08 -3.88 -2.01
CA ILE A 403 22.61 -4.76 -0.96
C ILE A 403 21.74 -6.00 -0.76
N ASP A 404 22.32 -7.02 -0.13
CA ASP A 404 21.60 -8.19 0.40
C ASP A 404 20.73 -8.92 -0.62
N GLU A 405 21.25 -9.07 -1.85
CA GLU A 405 20.61 -9.87 -2.88
C GLU A 405 20.58 -11.35 -2.49
N GLN A 406 19.40 -11.96 -2.55
CA GLN A 406 19.19 -13.35 -2.20
C GLN A 406 18.01 -13.98 -2.96
N ILE A 407 18.04 -15.30 -3.08
CA ILE A 407 16.95 -16.11 -3.63
C ILE A 407 16.05 -16.54 -2.47
N LEU A 408 14.76 -16.22 -2.54
CA LEU A 408 13.76 -16.66 -1.57
C LEU A 408 13.13 -17.99 -1.99
N TRP A 409 12.94 -18.19 -3.29
CA TRP A 409 12.33 -19.43 -3.77
C TRP A 409 12.84 -19.78 -5.16
N ASP A 410 13.08 -21.07 -5.38
CA ASP A 410 13.44 -21.65 -6.67
C ASP A 410 12.74 -22.99 -6.85
N HIS A 411 11.90 -23.10 -7.87
CA HIS A 411 11.11 -24.30 -8.18
C HIS A 411 11.98 -25.55 -8.38
N LEU A 412 13.20 -25.40 -8.93
CA LEU A 412 14.08 -26.54 -9.23
C LEU A 412 14.67 -27.18 -7.97
N HIS A 413 14.82 -26.40 -6.90
CA HIS A 413 15.40 -26.83 -5.62
C HIS A 413 14.33 -27.15 -4.56
N SER A 414 13.04 -26.98 -4.89
CA SER A 414 11.90 -27.13 -3.97
C SER A 414 11.17 -28.47 -4.11
N ARG A 415 11.70 -29.43 -4.86
CA ARG A 415 11.12 -30.78 -5.05
C ARG A 415 11.87 -31.85 -4.29
#